data_AF-A0A7G1I3D3-F1
#
_entry.id   AF-A0A7G1I3D3-F1
#
_cell.length_a   1.000
_cell.length_b   1.000
_cell.length_c   1.000
_cell.angle_alpha   90.00
_cell.angle_beta   90.00
_cell.angle_gamma   90.00
#
_symmetry.space_group_name_H-M   'P 1'
#
loop_
_entity.id
_entity.type
_entity.pdbx_description
1 polymer ?
#
loop_
_entity_poly.entity_id
_entity_poly.type
_entity_poly.pdbx_seq_one_letter_code
_entity_poly.pdbx_strand_id
1 'polypeptide(L)'
;MDDAKTSTGSPAIAYTCKRCRGNSIRATHIEPLLYTLVSGRLAMPDAINLLKAELHDQAEAEVIRLELETLYSELDNIGVERGQGLLTGQQAKIATDIINTKITALQDRQRDQERLRVFDGIPLGTPQVADAIAQLSADRFRAVLDVLAVIVVMPVGKGGKVFNPDRVQVNWR
;
A
#
# COMPACT_ATOMS: atom_id res chain seq x y z
N MET A 1 -47.63 27.23 -11.53
CA MET A 1 -46.29 27.80 -11.77
C MET A 1 -45.34 26.94 -10.96
N ASP A 2 -44.98 25.81 -11.57
CA ASP A 2 -44.19 24.75 -10.97
C ASP A 2 -42.70 25.02 -11.22
N ASP A 3 -41.95 25.31 -10.16
CA ASP A 3 -40.51 25.45 -10.19
C ASP A 3 -39.85 24.06 -10.25
N ALA A 4 -39.43 23.67 -11.45
CA ALA A 4 -38.67 22.47 -11.70
C ALA A 4 -37.23 22.60 -11.13
N LYS A 5 -36.92 21.81 -10.09
CA LYS A 5 -35.54 21.60 -9.60
C LYS A 5 -34.72 20.85 -10.65
N THR A 6 -33.78 21.54 -11.28
CA THR A 6 -32.74 20.92 -12.12
C THR A 6 -31.67 20.27 -11.23
N SER A 7 -31.80 18.98 -10.91
CA SER A 7 -30.75 18.20 -10.28
C SER A 7 -29.92 17.47 -11.35
N THR A 8 -29.06 18.20 -12.06
CA THR A 8 -28.06 17.62 -12.97
C THR A 8 -26.69 17.67 -12.31
N GLY A 9 -26.38 16.61 -11.56
CA GLY A 9 -25.03 16.36 -11.07
C GLY A 9 -24.93 14.91 -10.65
N SER A 10 -24.11 14.12 -11.35
CA SER A 10 -23.74 12.78 -10.92
C SER A 10 -23.31 12.80 -9.45
N PRO A 11 -23.65 11.78 -8.64
CA PRO A 11 -23.31 11.79 -7.23
C PRO A 11 -21.80 11.95 -7.06
N ALA A 12 -21.37 13.10 -6.55
CA ALA A 12 -19.96 13.36 -6.30
C ALA A 12 -19.48 12.46 -5.17
N ILE A 13 -18.38 11.72 -5.42
CA ILE A 13 -17.77 10.84 -4.43
C ILE A 13 -17.41 11.66 -3.17
N ALA A 14 -17.78 11.15 -2.01
CA ALA A 14 -17.44 11.75 -0.73
C ALA A 14 -16.85 10.70 0.21
N TYR A 15 -15.70 11.02 0.78
CA TYR A 15 -15.04 10.21 1.80
C TYR A 15 -15.64 10.56 3.15
N THR A 16 -16.24 9.58 3.82
CA THR A 16 -16.92 9.78 5.10
C THR A 16 -16.29 8.91 6.18
N CYS A 17 -16.09 9.48 7.37
CA CYS A 17 -15.60 8.73 8.51
C CYS A 17 -16.58 7.59 8.85
N LYS A 18 -16.12 6.34 8.75
CA LYS A 18 -16.96 5.17 9.01
C LYS A 18 -17.38 5.05 10.48
N ARG A 19 -16.57 5.59 11.41
CA ARG A 19 -16.77 5.50 12.87
C ARG A 19 -17.78 6.51 13.39
N CYS A 20 -17.56 7.81 13.20
CA CYS A 20 -18.45 8.84 13.75
C CYS A 20 -19.49 9.36 12.76
N ARG A 21 -19.31 9.11 11.44
CA ARG A 21 -20.13 9.66 10.34
C ARG A 21 -20.25 11.20 10.28
N GLY A 22 -19.68 11.92 11.25
CA GLY A 22 -19.74 13.38 11.37
C GLY A 22 -18.63 14.14 10.64
N ASN A 23 -17.72 13.44 9.97
CA ASN A 23 -16.69 14.05 9.13
C ASN A 23 -16.77 13.50 7.71
N SER A 24 -16.96 14.38 6.73
CA SER A 24 -17.05 14.03 5.32
C SER A 24 -16.33 15.08 4.47
N ILE A 25 -15.69 14.62 3.40
CA ILE A 25 -14.98 15.47 2.43
C ILE A 25 -15.26 14.98 1.01
N ARG A 26 -15.51 15.92 0.09
CA ARG A 26 -15.75 15.59 -1.32
C ARG A 26 -14.44 15.26 -2.02
N ALA A 27 -14.44 14.22 -2.85
CA ALA A 27 -13.33 13.83 -3.72
C ALA A 27 -12.81 15.01 -4.55
N THR A 28 -13.73 15.81 -5.10
CA THR A 28 -13.45 17.01 -5.90
C THR A 28 -12.59 18.06 -5.18
N HIS A 29 -12.55 18.06 -3.85
CA HIS A 29 -11.71 18.97 -3.07
C HIS A 29 -10.39 18.31 -2.66
N ILE A 30 -10.46 17.07 -2.17
CA ILE A 30 -9.28 16.41 -1.57
C ILE A 30 -8.34 15.83 -2.62
N GLU A 31 -8.87 15.22 -3.68
CA GLU A 31 -8.03 14.49 -4.65
C GLU A 31 -7.07 15.42 -5.40
N PRO A 32 -7.49 16.58 -5.97
CA PRO A 32 -6.54 17.49 -6.63
C PRO A 32 -5.43 17.98 -5.71
N LEU A 33 -5.76 18.21 -4.43
CA LEU A 33 -4.79 18.61 -3.41
C LEU A 33 -3.78 17.49 -3.15
N LEU A 34 -4.24 16.24 -3.01
CA LEU A 34 -3.35 15.09 -2.83
C LEU A 34 -2.48 14.81 -4.05
N TYR A 35 -3.04 14.88 -5.27
CA TYR A 35 -2.26 14.73 -6.50
C TYR A 35 -1.13 15.76 -6.58
N THR A 36 -1.42 17.02 -6.24
CA THR A 36 -0.42 18.10 -6.24
C THR A 36 0.67 17.86 -5.19
N LEU A 37 0.29 17.51 -3.95
CA LEU A 37 1.24 17.28 -2.86
C LEU A 37 2.16 16.07 -3.10
N VAL A 38 1.58 14.95 -3.54
CA VAL A 38 2.33 13.73 -3.86
C VAL A 38 3.29 13.98 -5.01
N SER A 39 2.82 14.63 -6.09
CA SER A 39 3.68 14.96 -7.23
C SER A 39 4.82 15.88 -6.82
N GLY A 40 4.54 16.92 -6.02
CA GLY A 40 5.55 17.82 -5.50
C GLY A 40 6.59 17.13 -4.64
N ARG A 41 6.19 16.21 -3.76
CA ARG A 41 7.12 15.44 -2.92
C ARG A 41 8.00 14.52 -3.75
N LEU A 42 7.42 13.78 -4.70
CA LEU A 42 8.14 12.84 -5.55
C LEU A 42 9.04 13.54 -6.59
N ALA A 43 8.78 14.80 -6.91
CA ALA A 43 9.64 15.61 -7.78
C ALA A 43 10.88 16.16 -7.04
N MET A 44 10.94 16.07 -5.70
CA MET A 44 12.12 16.51 -4.95
C MET A 44 13.32 15.59 -5.21
N PRO A 45 14.56 16.10 -5.31
CA PRO A 45 15.73 15.28 -5.67
C PRO A 45 16.00 14.12 -4.70
N ASP A 46 15.62 14.25 -3.43
CA ASP A 46 15.77 13.21 -2.42
C ASP A 46 14.81 12.02 -2.62
N ALA A 47 13.74 12.18 -3.42
CA ALA A 47 12.81 11.10 -3.75
C ALA A 47 13.49 9.93 -4.46
N ILE A 48 14.64 10.14 -5.13
CA ILE A 48 15.44 9.08 -5.74
C ILE A 48 15.89 8.03 -4.71
N ASN A 49 16.02 8.42 -3.43
CA ASN A 49 16.36 7.46 -2.38
C ASN A 49 15.24 6.44 -2.11
N LEU A 50 14.00 6.72 -2.50
CA LEU A 50 12.90 5.75 -2.44
C LEU A 50 13.13 4.58 -3.39
N LEU A 51 13.71 4.80 -4.58
CA LEU A 51 14.09 3.74 -5.51
C LEU A 51 15.23 2.87 -4.96
N LYS A 52 16.13 3.45 -4.16
CA LYS A 52 17.21 2.69 -3.52
C LYS A 52 16.68 1.76 -2.43
N ALA A 53 15.65 2.20 -1.69
CA ALA A 53 14.94 1.33 -0.76
C ALA A 53 14.28 0.16 -1.53
N GLU A 54 13.58 0.46 -2.63
CA GLU A 54 12.94 -0.56 -3.48
C GLU A 54 13.95 -1.59 -4.04
N LEU A 55 15.14 -1.17 -4.49
CA LEU A 55 16.18 -2.09 -4.94
C LEU A 55 16.72 -2.98 -3.81
N HIS A 56 16.82 -2.45 -2.59
CA HIS A 56 17.21 -3.24 -1.42
C HIS A 56 16.14 -4.29 -1.10
N ASP A 57 14.87 -3.89 -1.17
CA ASP A 57 13.73 -4.79 -0.97
C ASP A 57 13.69 -5.89 -2.03
N GLN A 58 14.10 -5.63 -3.28
CA GLN A 58 14.21 -6.67 -4.31
C GLN A 58 15.27 -7.72 -3.99
N ALA A 59 16.42 -7.30 -3.46
CA ALA A 59 17.46 -8.23 -3.04
C ALA A 59 16.99 -9.08 -1.84
N GLU A 60 16.30 -8.47 -0.88
CA GLU A 60 15.71 -9.19 0.24
C GLU A 60 14.58 -10.15 -0.21
N ALA A 61 13.76 -9.74 -1.18
CA ALA A 61 12.72 -10.59 -1.75
C ALA A 61 13.30 -11.84 -2.44
N GLU A 62 14.44 -11.70 -3.13
CA GLU A 62 15.13 -12.84 -3.73
C GLU A 62 15.72 -13.77 -2.67
N VAL A 63 16.26 -13.23 -1.57
CA VAL A 63 16.70 -14.04 -0.42
C VAL A 63 15.53 -14.82 0.17
N ILE A 64 14.38 -14.17 0.40
CA ILE A 64 13.17 -14.83 0.91
C ILE A 64 12.69 -15.93 -0.05
N ARG A 65 12.75 -15.71 -1.36
CA ARG A 65 12.38 -16.70 -2.38
C ARG A 65 13.26 -17.96 -2.29
N LEU A 66 14.57 -17.78 -2.18
CA LEU A 66 15.54 -18.87 -2.05
C LEU A 66 15.37 -19.63 -0.73
N GLU A 67 15.10 -18.93 0.37
CA GLU A 67 14.82 -19.56 1.66
C GLU A 67 13.54 -20.39 1.63
N LEU A 68 12.48 -19.88 1.00
CA LEU A 68 11.23 -20.64 0.81
C LEU A 68 11.46 -21.91 -0.01
N GLU A 69 12.20 -21.83 -1.12
CA GLU A 69 12.55 -22.99 -1.94
C GLU A 69 13.32 -24.05 -1.14
N THR A 70 14.23 -23.60 -0.28
CA THR A 70 14.97 -24.48 0.64
C THR A 70 14.03 -25.16 1.64
N LEU A 71 13.12 -24.41 2.27
CA LEU A 71 12.16 -24.96 3.25
C LEU A 71 11.16 -25.93 2.63
N TYR A 72 10.71 -25.69 1.39
CA TYR A 72 9.88 -26.65 0.66
C TYR A 72 10.65 -27.94 0.36
N SER A 73 11.92 -27.83 -0.03
CA SER A 73 12.78 -28.99 -0.24
C SER A 73 12.99 -29.79 1.07
N GLU A 74 13.11 -29.12 2.22
CA GLU A 74 13.18 -29.78 3.53
C GLU A 74 11.88 -30.54 3.86
N LEU A 75 10.71 -29.98 3.55
CA LEU A 75 9.42 -30.68 3.72
C LEU A 75 9.33 -31.96 2.89
N ASP A 76 9.78 -31.91 1.63
CA ASP A 76 9.80 -33.07 0.76
C ASP A 76 10.73 -34.16 1.31
N ASN A 77 11.91 -33.76 1.82
CA ASN A 77 12.85 -34.68 2.45
C ASN A 77 12.26 -35.37 3.70
N ILE A 78 11.51 -34.64 4.54
CA ILE A 78 10.81 -35.26 5.69
C ILE A 78 9.84 -36.34 5.22
N GLY A 79 9.14 -36.11 4.11
CA GLY A 79 8.25 -37.10 3.50
C GLY A 79 9.00 -38.37 3.08
N VAL A 80 10.16 -38.21 2.43
CA VAL A 80 11.03 -39.32 2.02
C VAL A 80 11.56 -40.09 3.24
N GLU A 81 12.10 -39.40 4.24
CA GLU A 81 12.63 -40.02 5.46
C GLU A 81 11.54 -40.79 6.23
N ARG A 82 10.31 -40.25 6.26
CA ARG A 82 9.16 -40.96 6.83
C ARG A 82 8.81 -42.22 6.04
N GLY A 83 8.85 -42.15 4.71
CA GLY A 83 8.62 -43.29 3.82
C GLY A 83 9.68 -44.38 3.96
N GLN A 84 10.92 -44.00 4.24
CA GLN A 84 12.04 -44.90 4.51
C GLN A 84 12.04 -45.44 5.96
N GLY A 85 11.16 -44.92 6.83
CA GLY A 85 11.05 -45.33 8.22
C GLY A 85 12.13 -44.74 9.15
N LEU A 86 12.89 -43.74 8.70
CA LEU A 86 13.88 -43.03 9.50
C LEU A 86 13.23 -42.12 10.54
N LEU A 87 12.03 -41.62 10.24
CA LEU A 87 11.19 -40.83 11.14
C LEU A 87 9.92 -41.58 11.56
N THR A 88 9.56 -41.44 12.82
CA THR A 88 8.22 -41.80 13.30
C THR A 88 7.19 -40.77 12.82
N GLY A 89 5.90 -41.14 12.79
CA GLY A 89 4.84 -40.20 12.40
C GLY A 89 4.76 -38.95 13.27
N GLN A 90 5.03 -39.08 14.57
CA GLN A 90 5.06 -37.95 15.50
C GLN A 90 6.24 -37.01 15.23
N GLN A 91 7.43 -37.56 14.97
CA GLN A 91 8.61 -36.76 14.62
C GLN A 91 8.42 -36.02 13.30
N ALA A 92 7.91 -36.70 12.27
CA ALA A 92 7.61 -36.09 10.98
C ALA A 92 6.58 -34.95 11.11
N LYS A 93 5.54 -35.13 11.93
CA LYS A 93 4.56 -34.08 12.21
C LYS A 93 5.21 -32.85 12.88
N ILE A 94 6.00 -33.05 13.93
CA ILE A 94 6.66 -31.96 14.64
C ILE A 94 7.59 -31.17 13.71
N ALA A 95 8.40 -31.88 12.91
CA ALA A 95 9.30 -31.25 11.96
C ALA A 95 8.53 -30.43 10.89
N THR A 96 7.44 -31.00 10.37
CA THR A 96 6.55 -30.35 9.41
C THR A 96 5.92 -29.07 9.99
N ASP A 97 5.42 -29.11 11.23
CA ASP A 97 4.79 -27.96 11.89
C ASP A 97 5.80 -26.81 12.11
N ILE A 98 7.05 -27.13 12.46
CA ILE A 98 8.13 -26.13 12.61
C ILE A 98 8.44 -25.45 11.28
N ILE A 99 8.60 -26.22 10.19
CA ILE A 99 8.91 -25.65 8.88
C ILE A 99 7.76 -24.80 8.36
N ASN A 100 6.51 -25.27 8.49
CA ASN A 100 5.33 -24.50 8.09
C ASN A 100 5.21 -23.16 8.83
N THR A 101 5.65 -23.10 10.10
CA THR A 101 5.72 -21.84 10.85
C THR A 101 6.71 -20.87 10.22
N LYS A 102 7.89 -21.34 9.81
CA LYS A 102 8.90 -20.52 9.12
C LYS A 102 8.40 -20.04 7.75
N ILE A 103 7.79 -20.94 6.98
CA ILE A 103 7.19 -20.62 5.67
C ILE A 103 6.14 -19.53 5.82
N THR A 104 5.23 -19.65 6.79
CA THR A 104 4.20 -18.64 7.02
C THR A 104 4.81 -17.27 7.33
N ALA A 105 5.82 -17.22 8.21
CA ALA A 105 6.50 -15.96 8.55
C ALA A 105 7.20 -15.32 7.34
N LEU A 106 7.82 -16.13 6.48
CA LEU A 106 8.47 -15.63 5.26
C LEU A 106 7.44 -15.18 4.20
N GLN A 107 6.33 -15.89 4.03
CA GLN A 107 5.24 -15.49 3.13
C GLN A 107 4.55 -14.19 3.57
N ASP A 108 4.44 -13.94 4.87
CA ASP A 108 3.91 -12.68 5.39
C ASP A 108 4.86 -11.51 5.08
N ARG A 109 6.17 -11.70 5.28
CA ARG A 109 7.20 -10.71 4.89
C ARG A 109 7.21 -10.43 3.38
N GLN A 110 7.12 -11.47 2.56
CA GLN A 110 7.08 -11.32 1.10
C GLN A 110 5.84 -10.52 0.63
N ARG A 111 4.67 -10.76 1.24
CA ARG A 111 3.45 -10.01 0.92
C ARG A 111 3.55 -8.52 1.25
N ASP A 112 4.30 -8.17 2.30
CA ASP A 112 4.57 -6.77 2.64
C ASP A 112 5.56 -6.13 1.64
N GLN A 113 6.54 -6.89 1.11
CA GLN A 113 7.49 -6.40 0.10
C GLN A 113 6.90 -6.28 -1.32
N GLU A 114 6.05 -7.21 -1.76
CA GLU A 114 5.43 -7.14 -3.10
C GLU A 114 4.54 -5.90 -3.27
N ARG A 115 4.03 -5.35 -2.17
CA ARG A 115 3.33 -4.06 -2.14
C ARG A 115 4.23 -2.85 -2.46
N LEU A 116 5.54 -3.00 -2.55
CA LEU A 116 6.49 -1.89 -2.68
C LEU A 116 6.92 -1.57 -4.12
N ARG A 117 6.45 -2.33 -5.14
CA ARG A 117 6.64 -2.01 -6.58
C ARG A 117 5.78 -0.84 -7.08
N VAL A 118 5.66 0.16 -6.25
CA VAL A 118 4.66 1.22 -6.38
C VAL A 118 5.19 2.35 -7.26
N PHE A 119 6.50 2.58 -7.22
CA PHE A 119 7.17 3.67 -7.93
C PHE A 119 7.63 3.31 -9.36
N ASP A 120 7.47 2.05 -9.79
CA ASP A 120 7.90 1.57 -11.11
C ASP A 120 7.45 2.45 -12.30
N GLY A 121 8.39 3.07 -13.02
CA GLY A 121 8.06 3.93 -14.15
C GLY A 121 7.56 5.34 -13.78
N ILE A 122 7.65 5.74 -12.51
CA ILE A 122 7.52 7.15 -12.11
C ILE A 122 8.94 7.76 -12.12
N PRO A 123 9.18 8.85 -12.88
CA PRO A 123 10.51 9.46 -12.99
C PRO A 123 10.84 10.31 -11.74
N LEU A 124 11.16 9.67 -10.61
CA LEU A 124 11.38 10.35 -9.32
C LEU A 124 12.50 11.40 -9.39
N GLY A 125 12.33 12.49 -8.62
CA GLY A 125 13.28 13.61 -8.58
C GLY A 125 13.24 14.51 -9.81
N THR A 126 12.23 14.36 -10.67
CA THR A 126 12.08 15.16 -11.89
C THR A 126 10.74 15.90 -11.92
N PRO A 127 10.62 16.99 -12.69
CA PRO A 127 9.33 17.67 -12.89
C PRO A 127 8.27 16.80 -13.60
N GLN A 128 8.68 15.77 -14.35
CA GLN A 128 7.79 14.90 -15.12
C GLN A 128 6.95 13.95 -14.25
N VAL A 129 7.22 13.92 -12.93
CA VAL A 129 6.43 13.14 -11.96
C VAL A 129 4.94 13.48 -12.02
N ALA A 130 4.59 14.75 -12.19
CA ALA A 130 3.18 15.18 -12.20
C ALA A 130 2.38 14.49 -13.32
N ASP A 131 2.98 14.37 -14.50
CA ASP A 131 2.37 13.69 -15.65
C ASP A 131 2.24 12.19 -15.41
N ALA A 132 3.27 11.57 -14.83
CA ALA A 132 3.24 10.15 -14.48
C ALA A 132 2.17 9.83 -13.43
N ILE A 133 2.04 10.66 -12.39
CA ILE A 133 1.03 10.53 -11.34
C ILE A 133 -0.39 10.68 -11.90
N ALA A 134 -0.60 11.63 -12.82
CA ALA A 134 -1.91 11.86 -13.44
C ALA A 134 -2.39 10.67 -14.28
N GLN A 135 -1.47 9.83 -14.78
CA GLN A 135 -1.77 8.64 -15.57
C GLN A 135 -1.97 7.37 -14.73
N LEU A 136 -1.73 7.42 -13.42
CA LEU A 136 -1.89 6.25 -12.55
C LEU A 136 -3.36 5.87 -12.41
N SER A 137 -3.62 4.56 -12.29
CA SER A 137 -4.91 4.08 -11.80
C SER A 137 -5.11 4.51 -10.34
N ALA A 138 -6.38 4.66 -9.92
CA ALA A 138 -6.70 5.09 -8.56
C ALA A 138 -6.13 4.15 -7.49
N ASP A 139 -6.07 2.85 -7.74
CA ASP A 139 -5.51 1.88 -6.80
C ASP A 139 -4.00 2.00 -6.67
N ARG A 140 -3.32 2.26 -7.80
CA ARG A 140 -1.89 2.50 -7.81
C ARG A 140 -1.53 3.81 -7.11
N PHE A 141 -2.31 4.87 -7.34
CA PHE A 141 -2.14 6.13 -6.60
C PHE A 141 -2.35 5.96 -5.09
N ARG A 142 -3.32 5.13 -4.68
CA ARG A 142 -3.51 4.79 -3.25
C ARG A 142 -2.30 4.07 -2.66
N ALA A 143 -1.69 3.15 -3.40
CA ALA A 143 -0.48 2.47 -2.97
C ALA A 143 0.69 3.46 -2.82
N VAL A 144 0.87 4.39 -3.78
CA VAL A 144 1.85 5.49 -3.68
C VAL A 144 1.62 6.31 -2.42
N LEU A 145 0.36 6.70 -2.18
CA LEU A 145 -0.01 7.50 -1.02
C LEU A 145 0.29 6.78 0.29
N ASP A 146 -0.05 5.49 0.39
CA ASP A 146 0.16 4.69 1.62
C ASP A 146 1.64 4.54 1.96
N VAL A 147 2.52 4.43 0.96
CA VAL A 147 3.97 4.41 1.20
C VAL A 147 4.47 5.77 1.71
N LEU A 148 3.99 6.88 1.14
CA LEU A 148 4.53 8.21 1.42
C LEU A 148 3.98 8.86 2.70
N ALA A 149 2.68 8.71 2.98
CA ALA A 149 2.05 9.50 4.02
C ALA A 149 0.74 8.91 4.54
N VAL A 150 0.39 9.28 5.77
CA VAL A 150 -0.95 9.13 6.31
C VAL A 150 -1.69 10.46 6.19
N ILE A 151 -2.84 10.45 5.50
CA ILE A 151 -3.69 11.63 5.32
C ILE A 151 -4.75 11.67 6.43
N VAL A 152 -4.75 12.76 7.20
CA VAL A 152 -5.71 13.00 8.28
C VAL A 152 -6.60 14.17 7.91
N VAL A 153 -7.91 13.93 7.82
CA VAL A 153 -8.89 14.98 7.57
C VAL A 153 -9.49 15.43 8.90
N MET A 154 -9.17 16.64 9.33
CA MET A 154 -9.66 17.22 10.57
C MET A 154 -11.14 17.64 10.45
N PRO A 155 -11.90 17.61 11.56
CA PRO A 155 -13.28 18.09 11.59
C PRO A 155 -13.41 19.54 11.11
N VAL A 156 -14.55 19.90 10.52
CA VAL A 156 -14.87 21.28 10.10
C VAL A 156 -15.01 22.26 11.26
N GLY A 157 -15.35 21.79 12.46
CA GLY A 157 -15.80 22.65 13.57
C GLY A 157 -17.24 23.16 13.37
N LYS A 158 -17.70 24.01 14.29
CA LYS A 158 -19.04 24.61 14.21
C LYS A 158 -19.07 25.70 13.12
N GLY A 159 -20.04 25.62 12.21
CA GLY A 159 -20.33 26.67 11.22
C GLY A 159 -19.52 26.65 9.92
N GLY A 160 -18.60 25.69 9.74
CA GLY A 160 -17.83 25.56 8.49
C GLY A 160 -18.69 25.12 7.30
N LYS A 161 -18.93 26.02 6.35
CA LYS A 161 -19.66 25.73 5.09
C LYS A 161 -18.77 25.67 3.86
N VAL A 162 -17.51 26.12 3.97
CA VAL A 162 -16.54 26.21 2.87
C VAL A 162 -15.42 25.21 3.11
N PHE A 163 -14.86 24.64 2.04
CA PHE A 163 -13.69 23.78 2.14
C PHE A 163 -12.48 24.60 2.60
N ASN A 164 -11.83 24.14 3.68
CA ASN A 164 -10.57 24.68 4.15
C ASN A 164 -9.48 23.60 3.94
N PRO A 165 -8.49 23.84 3.05
CA PRO A 165 -7.36 22.95 2.82
C PRO A 165 -6.54 22.62 4.09
N ASP A 166 -6.42 23.55 5.03
CA ASP A 166 -5.60 23.38 6.26
C ASP A 166 -6.12 22.27 7.18
N ARG A 167 -7.35 21.81 6.96
CA ARG A 167 -7.90 20.65 7.66
C ARG A 167 -7.32 19.34 7.18
N VAL A 168 -6.66 19.32 6.03
CA VAL A 168 -6.01 18.13 5.49
C VAL A 168 -4.57 18.13 6.00
N GLN A 169 -4.32 17.32 7.02
CA GLN A 169 -2.99 17.13 7.56
C GLN A 169 -2.32 15.95 6.86
N VAL A 170 -1.07 16.15 6.45
CA VAL A 170 -0.24 15.14 5.80
C VAL A 170 0.87 14.74 6.76
N ASN A 171 0.81 13.52 7.26
CA ASN A 171 1.84 12.95 8.11
C ASN A 171 2.75 12.08 7.22
N TRP A 172 3.86 12.65 6.79
CA TRP A 172 4.87 11.92 6.00
C TRP A 172 5.51 10.80 6.82
N ARG A 173 5.81 9.69 6.15
CA ARG A 173 6.56 8.56 6.74
C ARG A 173 8.07 8.76 6.59
#